data_AF-A0A6J4TKY3-F1
#
_entry.id   AF-A0A6J4TKY3-F1
#
_cell.length_a   1.000
_cell.length_b   1.000
_cell.length_c   1.000
_cell.angle_alpha   90.00
_cell.angle_beta   90.00
_cell.angle_gamma   90.00
#
_symmetry.space_group_name_H-M   'P 1'
#
loop_
_entity.id
_entity.type
_entity.pdbx_description
1 polymer ?
#
loop_
_entity_poly.entity_id
_entity_poly.type
_entity_poly.pdbx_seq_one_letter_code
_entity_poly.pdbx_strand_id
1 'polypeptide(L)'
;MSLRSISPLDGRYARQLSELGDHVSEYALIRARVRVEVEWLLVLAPDLDAAALRSAYDDFSEEDAQAVKDIEKRTNHDVKAVEYFLREKVPPEQRELVHFGLTSEDVNNLSHALMLKGALEQAWLPAARSLTDAVSDLARQTKATPLLSRTHGQAATPTTFGKEMAVFVSRFRRQIEQIERQEYR
;
A
#
# COMPACT_ATOMS: atom_id res chain seq x y z
N MET A 1 7.64 -3.73 -21.38
CA MET A 1 8.41 -2.57 -20.89
C MET A 1 8.25 -1.45 -21.90
N SER A 2 7.46 -0.43 -21.59
CA SER A 2 7.24 0.69 -22.51
C SER A 2 8.44 1.63 -22.47
N LEU A 3 9.17 1.76 -23.59
CA LEU A 3 10.24 2.77 -23.74
C LEU A 3 9.70 4.21 -23.82
N ARG A 4 8.37 4.37 -23.81
CA ARG A 4 7.67 5.66 -23.88
C ARG A 4 7.05 6.08 -22.54
N SER A 5 7.20 5.30 -21.46
CA SER A 5 6.77 5.73 -20.12
C SER A 5 7.50 7.00 -19.71
N ILE A 6 6.76 8.01 -19.25
CA ILE A 6 7.35 9.27 -18.72
C ILE A 6 8.02 8.99 -17.38
N SER A 7 7.30 8.30 -16.48
CA SER A 7 7.82 7.87 -15.19
C SER A 7 8.65 6.58 -15.35
N PRO A 8 9.86 6.51 -14.78
CA PRO A 8 10.62 5.27 -14.79
C PRO A 8 10.04 4.24 -13.80
N LEU A 9 9.19 4.64 -12.85
CA LEU A 9 8.52 3.73 -11.91
C LEU A 9 7.58 2.78 -12.67
N ASP A 10 6.90 3.29 -13.69
CA ASP A 10 5.95 2.54 -14.53
C ASP A 10 6.58 2.00 -15.83
N GLY A 11 7.92 2.12 -15.95
CA GLY A 11 8.67 1.74 -17.13
C GLY A 11 9.91 0.94 -16.76
N ARG A 12 11.01 1.65 -16.50
CA ARG A 12 12.32 1.04 -16.24
C ARG A 12 12.34 0.13 -15.02
N TYR A 13 11.64 0.54 -13.96
CA TYR A 13 11.66 -0.08 -12.65
C TYR A 13 10.34 -0.78 -12.27
N ALA A 14 9.40 -0.89 -13.22
CA ALA A 14 8.07 -1.44 -12.95
C ALA A 14 8.10 -2.86 -12.38
N ARG A 15 9.05 -3.69 -12.85
CA ARG A 15 9.20 -5.06 -12.32
C ARG A 15 9.56 -5.06 -10.83
N GLN A 16 10.45 -4.16 -10.40
CA GLN A 16 10.88 -4.03 -9.01
C GLN A 16 9.81 -3.47 -8.09
N LEU A 17 8.79 -2.81 -8.66
CA LEU A 17 7.71 -2.15 -7.93
C LEU A 17 6.35 -2.83 -8.15
N SER A 18 6.35 -4.04 -8.72
CA SER A 18 5.11 -4.74 -9.09
C SER A 18 4.17 -4.93 -7.90
N GLU A 19 4.70 -5.23 -6.72
CA GLU A 19 3.93 -5.38 -5.47
C GLU A 19 3.24 -4.09 -5.02
N LEU A 20 3.72 -2.91 -5.45
CA LEU A 20 3.10 -1.64 -5.10
C LEU A 20 1.87 -1.34 -5.96
N GLY A 21 1.75 -1.95 -7.14
CA GLY A 21 0.62 -1.76 -8.05
C GLY A 21 -0.73 -2.05 -7.36
N ASP A 22 -0.78 -3.06 -6.51
CA ASP A 22 -2.00 -3.46 -5.79
C ASP A 22 -2.36 -2.55 -4.62
N HIS A 23 -1.50 -1.59 -4.28
CA HIS A 23 -1.68 -0.73 -3.11
C HIS A 23 -1.66 0.77 -3.41
N VAL A 24 -0.94 1.23 -4.44
CA VAL A 24 -0.76 2.67 -4.70
C VAL A 24 -1.08 3.09 -6.14
N SER A 25 -1.75 2.24 -6.90
CA SER A 25 -2.26 2.57 -8.24
C SER A 25 -3.69 3.14 -8.20
N GLU A 26 -4.16 3.62 -9.35
CA GLU A 26 -5.56 3.98 -9.54
C GLU A 26 -6.50 2.77 -9.37
N TYR A 27 -6.10 1.59 -9.85
CA TYR A 27 -6.82 0.33 -9.60
C TYR A 27 -6.97 0.07 -8.08
N ALA A 28 -5.89 0.23 -7.32
CA ALA A 28 -5.90 0.04 -5.87
C ALA A 28 -6.81 1.06 -5.16
N LEU A 29 -6.80 2.31 -5.62
CA LEU A 29 -7.67 3.37 -5.09
C LEU A 29 -9.15 3.05 -5.33
N ILE A 30 -9.51 2.64 -6.55
CA ILE A 30 -10.89 2.27 -6.87
C ILE A 30 -11.33 1.07 -6.03
N ARG A 31 -10.51 0.01 -5.96
CA ARG A 31 -10.79 -1.17 -5.13
C ARG A 31 -11.00 -0.80 -3.65
N ALA A 32 -10.15 0.06 -3.11
CA ALA A 32 -10.26 0.52 -1.73
C ALA A 32 -11.54 1.33 -1.49
N ARG A 33 -11.94 2.19 -2.43
CA ARG A 33 -13.21 2.94 -2.35
C ARG A 33 -14.41 2.01 -2.38
N VAL A 34 -14.41 1.01 -3.27
CA VAL A 34 -15.44 -0.04 -3.31
C VAL A 34 -15.53 -0.74 -1.96
N ARG A 35 -14.40 -1.12 -1.36
CA ARG A 35 -14.38 -1.74 -0.03
C ARG A 35 -15.01 -0.85 1.04
N VAL A 36 -14.65 0.42 1.10
CA VAL A 36 -15.19 1.36 2.11
C VAL A 36 -16.70 1.50 1.96
N GLU A 37 -17.19 1.70 0.74
CA GLU A 37 -18.63 1.81 0.45
C GLU A 37 -19.40 0.53 0.78
N VAL A 38 -18.84 -0.63 0.44
CA VAL A 38 -19.45 -1.94 0.75
C VAL A 38 -19.56 -2.14 2.27
N GLU A 39 -18.48 -1.91 3.00
CA GLU A 39 -18.50 -2.08 4.47
C GLU A 39 -19.43 -1.05 5.13
N TRP A 40 -19.53 0.17 4.60
CA TRP A 40 -20.49 1.16 5.07
C TRP A 40 -21.95 0.74 4.81
N LEU A 41 -22.23 0.26 3.60
CA LEU A 41 -23.55 -0.25 3.23
C LEU A 41 -23.97 -1.42 4.14
N LEU A 42 -23.06 -2.34 4.44
CA LEU A 42 -23.33 -3.48 5.33
C LEU A 42 -23.63 -3.05 6.78
N VAL A 43 -23.14 -1.89 7.23
CA VAL A 43 -23.52 -1.32 8.51
C VAL A 43 -24.96 -0.78 8.48
N LEU A 44 -25.37 -0.15 7.38
CA LEU A 44 -26.71 0.44 7.23
C LEU A 44 -27.80 -0.58 6.89
N ALA A 45 -27.44 -1.63 6.15
CA ALA A 45 -28.33 -2.67 5.66
C ALA A 45 -27.76 -4.06 6.00
N PRO A 46 -27.79 -4.48 7.28
CA PRO A 46 -27.17 -5.72 7.73
C PRO A 46 -27.85 -7.00 7.20
N ASP A 47 -29.05 -6.88 6.63
CA ASP A 47 -29.79 -7.99 6.02
C ASP A 47 -29.31 -8.34 4.61
N LEU A 48 -28.40 -7.55 4.03
CA LEU A 48 -27.77 -7.88 2.75
C LEU A 48 -26.83 -9.08 2.86
N ASP A 49 -26.69 -9.80 1.76
CA ASP A 49 -25.67 -10.84 1.65
C ASP A 49 -24.27 -10.22 1.66
N ALA A 50 -23.67 -10.21 2.85
CA ALA A 50 -22.33 -9.68 3.07
C ALA A 50 -21.26 -10.39 2.23
N ALA A 51 -21.39 -11.69 1.98
CA ALA A 51 -20.42 -12.42 1.17
C ALA A 51 -20.52 -12.00 -0.29
N ALA A 52 -21.75 -11.86 -0.81
CA ALA A 52 -21.97 -11.41 -2.19
C ALA A 52 -21.53 -9.97 -2.42
N LEU A 53 -21.61 -9.09 -1.43
CA LEU A 53 -21.13 -7.71 -1.56
C LEU A 53 -19.61 -7.59 -1.39
N ARG A 54 -19.02 -8.35 -0.47
CA ARG A 54 -17.56 -8.33 -0.25
C ARG A 54 -16.77 -8.85 -1.43
N SER A 55 -17.33 -9.79 -2.21
CA SER A 55 -16.72 -10.21 -3.48
C SER A 55 -16.49 -9.05 -4.45
N ALA A 56 -17.25 -7.95 -4.34
CA ALA A 56 -17.03 -6.77 -5.17
C ALA A 56 -15.68 -6.10 -4.93
N TYR A 57 -15.01 -6.31 -3.79
CA TYR A 57 -13.64 -5.86 -3.57
C TYR A 57 -12.63 -7.02 -3.37
N ASP A 58 -13.07 -8.20 -2.91
CA ASP A 58 -12.20 -9.37 -2.74
C ASP A 58 -11.80 -9.98 -4.09
N ASP A 59 -12.73 -10.04 -5.06
CA ASP A 59 -12.52 -10.57 -6.42
C ASP A 59 -12.39 -9.46 -7.48
N PHE A 60 -12.12 -8.22 -7.04
CA PHE A 60 -12.10 -7.03 -7.89
C PHE A 60 -11.07 -7.14 -9.02
N SER A 61 -11.50 -6.95 -10.27
CA SER A 61 -10.64 -7.14 -11.44
C SER A 61 -10.29 -5.85 -12.17
N GLU A 62 -9.37 -5.91 -13.14
CA GLU A 62 -9.07 -4.77 -14.01
C GLU A 62 -10.31 -4.36 -14.83
N GLU A 63 -11.16 -5.32 -15.20
CA GLU A 63 -12.43 -5.05 -15.87
C GLU A 63 -13.40 -4.25 -14.98
N ASP A 64 -13.48 -4.56 -13.68
CA ASP A 64 -14.28 -3.77 -12.74
C ASP A 64 -13.73 -2.34 -12.61
N ALA A 65 -12.41 -2.18 -12.51
CA ALA A 65 -11.78 -0.87 -12.48
C ALA A 65 -12.08 -0.08 -13.77
N GLN A 66 -12.00 -0.73 -14.93
CA GLN A 66 -12.33 -0.12 -16.21
C GLN A 66 -13.81 0.26 -16.30
N ALA A 67 -14.72 -0.55 -15.75
CA ALA A 67 -16.15 -0.22 -15.66
C ALA A 67 -16.38 1.06 -14.84
N VAL A 68 -15.70 1.21 -13.70
CA VAL A 68 -15.73 2.45 -12.91
C VAL A 68 -15.21 3.64 -13.74
N LYS A 69 -14.08 3.49 -14.44
CA LYS A 69 -13.53 4.56 -15.31
C LYS A 69 -14.50 4.93 -16.45
N ASP A 70 -15.24 3.97 -16.98
CA ASP A 70 -16.23 4.23 -18.04
C ASP A 70 -17.46 4.98 -17.53
N ILE A 71 -17.88 4.71 -16.30
CA ILE A 71 -18.89 5.51 -15.61
C ILE A 71 -18.36 6.92 -15.33
N GLU A 72 -17.10 7.04 -14.88
CA GLU A 72 -16.46 8.32 -14.59
C GLU A 72 -16.43 9.26 -15.79
N LYS A 73 -16.26 8.75 -17.01
CA LYS A 73 -16.34 9.55 -18.25
C LYS A 73 -17.67 10.29 -18.39
N ARG A 74 -18.75 9.76 -17.81
CA ARG A 74 -20.09 10.37 -17.83
C ARG A 74 -20.34 11.29 -16.65
N THR A 75 -19.83 10.95 -15.47
CA THR A 75 -20.05 11.71 -14.23
C THR A 75 -19.03 12.85 -14.05
N ASN A 76 -17.85 12.73 -14.67
CA ASN A 76 -16.66 13.55 -14.42
C ASN A 76 -16.30 13.62 -12.92
N HIS A 77 -16.60 12.55 -12.19
CA HIS A 77 -16.36 12.41 -10.75
C HIS A 77 -16.15 10.94 -10.39
N ASP A 78 -14.98 10.65 -9.82
CA ASP A 78 -14.47 9.32 -9.52
C ASP A 78 -15.24 8.58 -8.40
N VAL A 79 -15.45 9.20 -7.24
CA VAL A 79 -16.26 8.60 -6.15
C VAL A 79 -17.69 8.35 -6.62
N LYS A 80 -18.28 9.32 -7.33
CA LYS A 80 -19.62 9.14 -7.90
C LYS A 80 -19.71 7.94 -8.85
N ALA A 81 -18.64 7.66 -9.58
CA ALA A 81 -18.57 6.50 -10.47
C ALA A 81 -18.57 5.17 -9.68
N VAL A 82 -17.89 5.12 -8.54
CA VAL A 82 -17.93 3.98 -7.60
C VAL A 82 -19.35 3.77 -7.06
N GLU A 83 -20.07 4.84 -6.70
CA GLU A 83 -21.47 4.72 -6.24
C GLU A 83 -22.35 4.04 -7.30
N TYR A 84 -22.26 4.47 -8.55
CA TYR A 84 -23.02 3.89 -9.65
C TYR A 84 -22.64 2.43 -9.91
N PHE A 85 -21.35 2.11 -9.88
CA PHE A 85 -20.85 0.75 -10.01
C PHE A 85 -21.44 -0.18 -8.94
N LEU A 86 -21.53 0.26 -7.69
CA LEU A 86 -22.11 -0.54 -6.61
C LEU A 86 -23.63 -0.63 -6.67
N ARG A 87 -24.33 0.42 -7.11
CA ARG A 87 -25.79 0.40 -7.28
C ARG A 87 -26.27 -0.72 -8.21
N GLU A 88 -25.46 -1.14 -9.18
CA GLU A 88 -25.77 -2.27 -10.07
C GLU A 88 -25.72 -3.64 -9.35
N LYS A 89 -24.94 -3.73 -8.26
CA LYS A 89 -24.76 -4.95 -7.45
C LYS A 89 -25.72 -5.02 -6.25
N VAL A 90 -26.51 -3.98 -6.00
CA VAL A 90 -27.42 -3.84 -4.84
C VAL A 90 -28.89 -3.96 -5.28
N PRO A 91 -29.75 -4.64 -4.50
CA PRO A 91 -31.18 -4.71 -4.76
C PRO A 91 -31.83 -3.31 -4.86
N PRO A 92 -32.82 -3.10 -5.75
CA PRO A 92 -33.44 -1.79 -6.01
C PRO A 92 -33.86 -1.02 -4.75
N GLU A 93 -34.42 -1.73 -3.77
CA GLU A 93 -34.93 -1.20 -2.49
C GLU A 93 -33.85 -0.61 -1.58
N GLN A 94 -32.58 -0.92 -1.83
CA GLN A 94 -31.45 -0.48 -0.99
C GLN A 94 -30.40 0.33 -1.76
N ARG A 95 -30.58 0.57 -3.06
CA ARG A 95 -29.63 1.35 -3.89
C ARG A 95 -29.36 2.76 -3.39
N GLU A 96 -30.36 3.38 -2.77
CA GLU A 96 -30.24 4.73 -2.22
C GLU A 96 -29.48 4.78 -0.89
N LEU A 97 -29.16 3.61 -0.30
CA LEU A 97 -28.28 3.51 0.87
C LEU A 97 -26.79 3.51 0.49
N VAL A 98 -26.45 3.27 -0.79
CA VAL A 98 -25.07 3.41 -1.28
C VAL A 98 -24.64 4.87 -1.09
N HIS A 99 -23.50 5.08 -0.42
CA HIS A 99 -22.96 6.40 -0.05
C HIS A 99 -23.86 7.23 0.90
N PHE A 100 -24.84 6.63 1.56
CA PHE A 100 -25.77 7.38 2.40
C PHE A 100 -25.06 8.00 3.62
N GLY A 101 -25.19 9.32 3.77
CA GLY A 101 -24.62 10.06 4.89
C GLY A 101 -23.12 10.30 4.80
N LEU A 102 -22.47 9.93 3.70
CA LEU A 102 -21.05 10.17 3.46
C LEU A 102 -20.80 11.41 2.59
N THR A 103 -19.61 11.98 2.72
CA THR A 103 -18.99 12.82 1.68
C THR A 103 -17.87 12.04 0.98
N SER A 104 -17.43 12.49 -0.20
CA SER A 104 -16.33 11.87 -0.96
C SER A 104 -15.07 11.64 -0.12
N GLU A 105 -14.78 12.58 0.79
CA GLU A 105 -13.61 12.47 1.66
C GLU A 105 -13.72 11.39 2.73
N ASP A 106 -14.93 11.04 3.20
CA ASP A 106 -15.11 9.91 4.12
C ASP A 106 -14.62 8.61 3.46
N VAL A 107 -14.87 8.47 2.16
CA VAL A 107 -14.41 7.33 1.37
C VAL A 107 -12.92 7.45 1.05
N ASN A 108 -12.45 8.62 0.62
CA ASN A 108 -11.06 8.82 0.18
C ASN A 108 -10.06 8.62 1.30
N ASN A 109 -10.28 9.21 2.48
CA ASN A 109 -9.32 9.13 3.57
C ASN A 109 -9.13 7.68 4.04
N LEU A 110 -10.23 6.92 4.17
CA LEU A 110 -10.20 5.51 4.55
C LEU A 110 -9.56 4.66 3.46
N SER A 111 -9.82 4.97 2.19
CA SER A 111 -9.16 4.31 1.06
C SER A 111 -7.64 4.53 1.09
N HIS A 112 -7.19 5.76 1.33
CA HIS A 112 -5.76 6.08 1.47
C HIS A 112 -5.14 5.38 2.68
N ALA A 113 -5.85 5.28 3.81
CA ALA A 113 -5.40 4.55 4.97
C ALA A 113 -5.22 3.05 4.67
N LEU A 114 -6.17 2.43 3.97
CA LEU A 114 -6.10 1.04 3.53
C LEU A 114 -4.94 0.81 2.54
N MET A 115 -4.78 1.71 1.57
CA MET A 115 -3.69 1.70 0.58
C MET A 115 -2.32 1.80 1.24
N LEU A 116 -2.14 2.79 2.12
CA LEU A 116 -0.88 3.01 2.84
C LEU A 116 -0.53 1.82 3.73
N LYS A 117 -1.51 1.30 4.48
CA LYS A 117 -1.35 0.11 5.30
C LYS A 117 -0.92 -1.09 4.47
N GLY A 118 -1.62 -1.37 3.36
CA GLY A 118 -1.28 -2.47 2.46
C GLY A 118 0.14 -2.33 1.90
N ALA A 119 0.49 -1.15 1.37
CA ALA A 119 1.83 -0.88 0.84
C ALA A 119 2.93 -1.07 1.88
N LEU A 120 2.69 -0.67 3.14
CA LEU A 120 3.66 -0.81 4.21
C LEU A 120 3.78 -2.26 4.68
N GLU A 121 2.68 -2.93 4.98
CA GLU A 121 2.66 -4.29 5.53
C GLU A 121 3.11 -5.34 4.52
N GLN A 122 2.74 -5.18 3.25
CA GLN A 122 2.90 -6.22 2.22
C GLN A 122 4.10 -6.00 1.31
N ALA A 123 4.60 -4.77 1.15
CA ALA A 123 5.75 -4.48 0.29
C ALA A 123 6.93 -3.86 1.06
N TRP A 124 6.71 -2.72 1.72
CA TRP A 124 7.81 -1.95 2.31
C TRP A 124 8.48 -2.64 3.51
N LEU A 125 7.70 -3.13 4.48
CA LEU A 125 8.21 -3.78 5.69
C LEU A 125 8.97 -5.07 5.35
N PRO A 126 8.47 -5.98 4.49
CA PRO A 126 9.23 -7.13 4.03
C PRO A 126 10.58 -6.75 3.40
N ALA A 127 10.61 -5.75 2.52
CA ALA A 127 11.84 -5.28 1.88
C ALA A 127 12.83 -4.68 2.90
N ALA A 128 12.34 -3.85 3.83
CA ALA A 128 13.16 -3.22 4.86
C ALA A 128 13.76 -4.25 5.83
N ARG A 129 12.97 -5.26 6.23
CA ARG A 129 13.42 -6.37 7.07
C ARG A 129 14.48 -7.22 6.33
N SER A 130 14.22 -7.58 5.07
CA SER A 130 15.17 -8.33 4.23
C SER A 130 16.53 -7.62 4.11
N LEU A 131 16.53 -6.31 3.84
CA LEU A 131 17.75 -5.51 3.83
C LEU A 131 18.45 -5.53 5.20
N THR A 132 17.68 -5.34 6.28
CA THR A 132 18.22 -5.31 7.63
C THR A 132 18.87 -6.65 8.01
N ASP A 133 18.26 -7.77 7.62
CA ASP A 133 18.78 -9.11 7.86
C ASP A 133 20.05 -9.37 7.04
N ALA A 134 20.07 -8.98 5.76
CA ALA A 134 21.26 -9.10 4.92
C ALA A 134 22.46 -8.31 5.51
N VAL A 135 22.25 -7.09 6.00
CA VAL A 135 23.30 -6.30 6.66
C VAL A 135 23.67 -6.89 8.02
N SER A 136 22.71 -7.46 8.76
CA SER A 136 22.96 -8.18 10.02
C SER A 136 23.82 -9.42 9.81
N ASP A 137 23.64 -10.14 8.71
CA ASP A 137 24.43 -11.31 8.40
C ASP A 137 25.82 -10.93 7.92
N LEU A 138 25.95 -9.88 7.11
CA LEU A 138 27.25 -9.29 6.77
C LEU A 138 28.01 -8.89 8.04
N ALA A 139 27.34 -8.24 9.01
CA ALA A 139 27.92 -7.86 10.28
C ALA A 139 28.44 -9.07 11.07
N ARG A 140 27.69 -10.16 11.11
CA ARG A 140 28.09 -11.41 11.77
C ARG A 140 29.28 -12.09 11.08
N GLN A 141 29.26 -12.18 9.75
CA GLN A 141 30.32 -12.80 8.95
C GLN A 141 31.66 -12.06 9.11
N THR A 142 31.62 -10.75 9.26
CA THR A 142 32.80 -9.87 9.32
C THR A 142 33.12 -9.37 10.74
N LYS A 143 32.55 -10.01 11.76
CA LYS A 143 32.64 -9.57 13.17
C LYS A 143 34.08 -9.39 13.68
N ALA A 144 35.01 -10.21 13.18
CA ALA A 144 36.42 -10.23 13.58
C ALA A 144 37.34 -9.58 12.55
N THR A 145 36.82 -9.07 11.43
CA THR A 145 37.62 -8.45 10.36
C THR A 145 38.11 -7.08 10.83
N PRO A 146 39.41 -6.88 11.08
CA PRO A 146 39.93 -5.60 11.55
C PRO A 146 39.73 -4.51 10.50
N LEU A 147 39.42 -3.29 10.94
CA LEU A 147 39.24 -2.12 10.08
C LEU A 147 39.96 -0.93 10.69
N LEU A 148 40.82 -0.27 9.91
CA LEU A 148 41.38 1.03 10.28
C LEU A 148 40.29 2.10 10.19
N SER A 149 39.78 2.52 11.34
CA SER A 149 38.77 3.56 11.44
C SER A 149 39.27 4.89 10.89
N ARG A 150 38.32 5.72 10.44
CA ARG A 150 38.59 7.10 10.03
C ARG A 150 37.68 8.10 10.73
N THR A 151 38.26 9.01 11.51
CA THR A 151 37.55 10.17 12.10
C THR A 151 38.04 11.43 11.42
N HIS A 152 37.13 12.30 10.96
CA HIS A 152 37.48 13.42 10.06
C HIS A 152 38.28 12.98 8.82
N GLY A 153 38.08 11.73 8.37
CA GLY A 153 38.83 11.12 7.27
C GLY A 153 40.26 10.66 7.62
N GLN A 154 40.75 10.94 8.83
CA GLN A 154 42.09 10.59 9.29
C GLN A 154 42.12 9.27 10.05
N ALA A 155 43.24 8.55 9.99
CA ALA A 155 43.42 7.27 10.68
C ALA A 155 43.17 7.42 12.19
N ALA A 156 42.39 6.51 12.76
CA ALA A 156 42.00 6.51 14.16
C ALA A 156 42.08 5.10 14.76
N THR A 157 41.71 4.95 16.03
CA THR A 157 41.68 3.66 16.73
C THR A 157 40.87 2.62 15.95
N PRO A 158 41.42 1.41 15.69
CA PRO A 158 40.76 0.38 14.90
C PRO A 158 39.38 -0.05 15.45
N THR A 159 38.55 -0.52 14.54
CA THR A 159 37.25 -1.18 14.79
C THR A 159 37.24 -2.53 14.04
N THR A 160 36.07 -3.18 13.93
CA THR A 160 35.87 -4.27 12.96
C THR A 160 34.84 -3.90 11.92
N PHE A 161 34.98 -4.41 10.70
CA PHE A 161 34.01 -4.15 9.63
C PHE A 161 32.59 -4.58 10.06
N GLY A 162 32.49 -5.73 10.74
CA GLY A 162 31.20 -6.19 11.26
C GLY A 162 30.61 -5.27 12.32
N LYS A 163 31.44 -4.66 13.18
CA LYS A 163 31.00 -3.66 14.15
C LYS A 163 30.41 -2.42 13.48
N GLU A 164 30.98 -1.97 12.36
CA GLU A 164 30.45 -0.83 11.60
C GLU A 164 29.12 -1.16 10.92
N MET A 165 28.96 -2.36 10.36
CA MET A 165 27.68 -2.81 9.80
C MET A 165 26.60 -2.94 10.89
N ALA A 166 26.96 -3.42 12.07
CA ALA A 166 26.02 -3.54 13.20
C ALA A 166 25.42 -2.19 13.66
N VAL A 167 26.15 -1.08 13.48
CA VAL A 167 25.62 0.27 13.76
C VAL A 167 24.45 0.60 12.83
N PHE A 168 24.54 0.24 11.55
CA PHE A 168 23.42 0.42 10.61
C PHE A 168 22.24 -0.46 10.97
N VAL A 169 22.47 -1.73 11.28
CA VAL A 169 21.41 -2.68 11.70
C VAL A 169 20.62 -2.14 12.89
N SER A 170 21.31 -1.63 13.91
CA SER A 170 20.68 -1.01 15.08
C SER A 170 19.79 0.18 14.71
N ARG A 171 20.23 1.03 13.78
CA ARG A 171 19.45 2.18 13.29
C ARG A 171 18.25 1.73 12.45
N PHE A 172 18.42 0.73 11.58
CA PHE A 172 17.35 0.23 10.73
C PHE A 172 16.23 -0.43 11.54
N ARG A 173 16.59 -1.30 12.50
CA ARG A 173 15.61 -1.94 13.41
C ARG A 173 14.78 -0.89 14.15
N ARG A 174 15.40 0.16 14.67
CA ARG A 174 14.68 1.26 15.32
C ARG A 174 13.69 1.96 14.38
N GLN A 175 14.06 2.20 13.12
CA GLN A 175 13.12 2.82 12.17
C GLN A 175 11.97 1.88 11.80
N ILE A 176 12.25 0.60 11.61
CA ILE A 176 11.23 -0.42 11.35
C ILE A 176 10.23 -0.48 12.52
N GLU A 177 10.71 -0.56 13.77
CA GLU A 177 9.85 -0.56 14.95
C GLU A 177 8.99 0.71 15.07
N GLN A 178 9.51 1.88 14.67
CA GLN A 178 8.74 3.13 14.66
C GLN A 178 7.63 3.12 13.61
N ILE A 179 7.90 2.56 12.43
CA ILE A 179 6.93 2.47 11.33
C ILE A 179 5.86 1.44 11.64
N GLU A 180 6.22 0.30 12.23
CA GLU A 180 5.27 -0.75 12.65
C GLU A 180 4.27 -0.29 13.71
N ARG A 181 4.63 0.73 14.50
CA ARG A 181 3.76 1.30 15.53
C ARG A 181 2.86 2.43 15.00
N GLN A 182 2.97 2.80 13.73
CA GLN A 182 2.08 3.81 13.16
C GLN A 182 0.65 3.26 13.11
N GLU A 183 -0.29 4.09 13.49
CA GLU A 183 -1.71 3.78 13.38
C GLU A 183 -2.26 4.43 12.12
N TYR A 184 -3.08 3.69 11.38
CA TYR A 184 -3.77 4.17 10.18
C TYR A 184 -5.16 4.64 10.60
N ARG A 185 -5.26 5.88 11.06
CA ARG A 185 -6.49 6.50 11.57
C ARG A 185 -6.85 7.73 10.76
#